data_AF-A0A975WEY8-F1
#
_entry.id   AF-A0A975WEY8-F1
#
_cell.length_a   1.000
_cell.length_b   1.000
_cell.length_c   1.000
_cell.angle_alpha   90.00
_cell.angle_beta   90.00
_cell.angle_gamma   90.00
#
_symmetry.space_group_name_H-M   'P 1'
#
loop_
_entity.id
_entity.type
_entity.pdbx_description
1 polymer ?
#
loop_
_entity_poly.entity_id
_entity_poly.type
_entity_poly.pdbx_seq_one_letter_code
_entity_poly.pdbx_strand_id
1 'polypeptide(L)'
;MFEDRVCVVAGNGHSLGCIAPGRVLAGDAVLRTNNFFFEQEFHLGRRVDMAYIAGDPRVAPFMFETLHRCRDEYDIRGWTSHNPKVVKAGMRRFRDLYHPLRFRDTAVERGVEALMARYQRKPMSGTYAVLAAHGLGARHVLVAGMDLYSGGARYLFTPGRHHRALMQPGMAASGPDAHLHNPDLDRAILEMLLARGDLRLERTAAQSALADLLPLAAAREGAALDSRPRANPVDDWAGWAGVYPIALLKLLRRGAALRRGLFRRGPGR
;
A
#
# COMPACT_ATOMS: atom_id res chain seq x y z
N MET A 1 7.68 10.11 15.51
CA MET A 1 6.74 10.78 14.58
C MET A 1 5.29 10.54 14.98
N PHE A 2 4.95 9.33 15.46
CA PHE A 2 3.57 8.95 15.80
C PHE A 2 3.38 8.53 17.26
N GLU A 3 4.32 8.81 18.17
CA GLU A 3 4.30 8.27 19.54
C GLU A 3 3.04 8.63 20.34
N ASP A 4 2.50 9.84 20.13
CA ASP A 4 1.34 10.34 20.87
C ASP A 4 0.07 10.45 20.01
N ARG A 5 0.06 9.82 18.84
CA ARG A 5 -1.08 9.90 17.90
C ARG A 5 -1.54 8.50 17.50
N VAL A 6 -2.85 8.32 17.45
CA VAL A 6 -3.43 7.19 16.73
C VAL A 6 -3.06 7.32 15.25
N CYS A 7 -2.56 6.24 14.65
CA CYS A 7 -2.11 6.22 13.27
C CYS A 7 -3.02 5.32 12.42
N VAL A 8 -3.63 5.86 11.37
CA VAL A 8 -4.37 5.08 10.39
C VAL A 8 -3.42 4.62 9.30
N VAL A 9 -3.29 3.31 9.11
CA VAL A 9 -2.56 2.71 7.99
C VAL A 9 -3.58 2.21 6.97
N ALA A 10 -3.54 2.79 5.78
CA ALA A 10 -4.53 2.57 4.74
C ALA A 10 -3.95 1.84 3.52
N GLY A 11 -4.46 0.63 3.30
CA GLY A 11 -4.46 -0.01 2.00
C GLY A 11 -5.42 0.69 1.03
N ASN A 12 -5.61 0.09 -0.14
CA ASN A 12 -6.51 0.59 -1.18
C ASN A 12 -7.69 -0.36 -1.44
N GLY A 13 -7.91 -1.33 -0.54
CA GLY A 13 -8.99 -2.29 -0.63
C GLY A 13 -10.36 -1.66 -0.38
N HIS A 14 -11.41 -2.42 -0.66
CA HIS A 14 -12.79 -1.96 -0.59
C HIS A 14 -13.21 -1.47 0.81
N SER A 15 -12.67 -2.08 1.88
CA SER A 15 -13.04 -1.69 3.26
C SER A 15 -12.63 -0.27 3.64
N LEU A 16 -11.77 0.39 2.84
CA LEU A 16 -11.45 1.82 3.00
C LEU A 16 -12.70 2.70 2.87
N GLY A 17 -13.66 2.31 2.03
CA GLY A 17 -14.92 3.04 1.83
C GLY A 17 -15.99 2.73 2.89
N CYS A 18 -15.69 1.85 3.86
CA CYS A 18 -16.64 1.34 4.85
C CYS A 18 -16.28 1.76 6.28
N ILE A 19 -15.54 2.84 6.45
CA ILE A 19 -15.14 3.37 7.75
C ILE A 19 -16.35 4.06 8.39
N ALA A 20 -16.79 3.58 9.55
CA ALA A 20 -17.87 4.22 10.27
C ALA A 20 -17.41 5.56 10.90
N PRO A 21 -18.32 6.56 11.01
CA PRO A 21 -18.02 7.83 11.66
C PRO A 21 -17.40 7.66 13.06
N GLY A 22 -16.46 8.53 13.40
CA GLY A 22 -15.80 8.55 14.72
C GLY A 22 -14.76 7.45 14.94
N ARG A 23 -14.64 6.43 14.07
CA ARG A 23 -13.55 5.44 14.20
C ARG A 23 -12.20 6.02 13.83
N VAL A 24 -12.20 6.90 12.83
CA VAL A 24 -11.03 7.67 12.41
C VAL A 24 -11.36 9.15 12.58
N LEU A 25 -10.44 9.88 13.20
CA LEU A 25 -10.58 11.31 13.50
C LEU A 25 -9.63 12.15 12.63
N ALA A 26 -10.00 13.40 12.38
CA ALA A 26 -9.19 14.35 11.62
C ALA A 26 -7.80 14.62 12.23
N GLY A 27 -7.63 14.37 13.53
CA GLY A 27 -6.36 14.48 14.25
C GLY A 27 -5.41 13.29 14.08
N ASP A 28 -5.88 12.14 13.61
CA ASP A 28 -5.07 10.92 13.51
C ASP A 28 -3.98 11.05 12.45
N ALA A 29 -2.81 10.45 12.68
CA ALA A 29 -1.78 10.37 11.66
C ALA A 29 -2.24 9.47 10.51
N VAL A 30 -1.99 9.85 9.26
CA VAL A 30 -2.46 9.10 8.09
C VAL A 30 -1.28 8.54 7.29
N LEU A 31 -1.23 7.22 7.16
CA LEU A 31 -0.29 6.50 6.32
C LEU A 31 -1.02 5.85 5.14
N ARG A 32 -0.69 6.26 3.91
CA ARG A 32 -1.31 5.74 2.69
C ARG A 32 -0.34 4.84 1.92
N THR A 33 -0.85 3.92 1.11
CA THR A 33 -0.01 2.97 0.37
C THR A 33 -0.16 3.07 -1.15
N ASN A 34 0.95 2.97 -1.88
CA ASN A 34 1.01 2.85 -3.35
C ASN A 34 0.12 3.87 -4.10
N ASN A 35 -0.82 3.38 -4.92
CA ASN A 35 -1.73 4.19 -5.75
C ASN A 35 -2.93 4.73 -4.97
N PHE A 36 -2.75 5.17 -3.72
CA PHE A 36 -3.86 5.73 -2.92
C PHE A 36 -4.53 6.92 -3.62
N PHE A 37 -3.75 7.69 -4.38
CA PHE A 37 -4.17 8.82 -5.20
C PHE A 37 -5.00 8.43 -6.44
N PHE A 38 -5.41 7.16 -6.57
CA PHE A 38 -6.42 6.73 -7.54
C PHE A 38 -7.85 6.74 -6.98
N GLU A 39 -8.01 6.97 -5.68
CA GLU A 39 -9.32 7.10 -5.05
C GLU A 39 -10.16 8.20 -5.70
N GLN A 40 -11.48 8.02 -5.72
CA GLN A 40 -12.41 9.02 -6.26
C GLN A 40 -12.81 10.05 -5.20
N GLU A 41 -12.60 9.73 -3.93
CA GLU A 41 -12.88 10.58 -2.77
C GLU A 41 -11.68 10.60 -1.84
N PHE A 42 -11.50 11.69 -1.11
CA PHE A 42 -10.55 11.78 -0.01
C PHE A 42 -11.06 11.02 1.23
N HIS A 43 -11.11 9.68 1.16
CA HIS A 43 -11.66 8.83 2.23
C HIS A 43 -11.00 9.05 3.60
N LEU A 44 -9.74 9.46 3.61
CA LEU A 44 -8.96 9.80 4.81
C LEU A 44 -8.47 11.25 4.79
N GLY A 45 -9.16 12.11 4.04
CA GLY A 45 -8.77 13.50 3.86
C GLY A 45 -7.53 13.68 2.99
N ARG A 46 -7.09 14.94 2.87
CA ARG A 46 -5.97 15.34 2.00
C ARG A 46 -4.60 15.16 2.65
N ARG A 47 -4.53 15.10 3.98
CA ARG A 47 -3.26 14.95 4.71
C ARG A 47 -2.77 13.51 4.60
N VAL A 48 -1.51 13.36 4.21
CA VAL A 48 -0.77 12.11 4.20
C VAL A 48 0.52 12.34 4.98
N ASP A 49 0.51 11.98 6.27
CA ASP A 49 1.67 12.14 7.15
C ASP A 49 2.85 11.28 6.66
N MET A 50 2.57 10.12 6.04
CA MET A 50 3.58 9.28 5.41
C MET A 50 2.99 8.43 4.28
N ALA A 51 3.62 8.39 3.11
CA ALA A 51 3.26 7.51 2.01
C ALA A 51 4.21 6.32 1.94
N TYR A 52 3.70 5.09 2.03
CA TYR A 52 4.48 3.89 1.78
C TYR A 52 4.34 3.47 0.32
N ILE A 53 5.43 3.56 -0.45
CA ILE A 53 5.44 3.27 -1.89
C ILE A 53 6.30 2.03 -2.17
N ALA A 54 5.71 1.02 -2.80
CA ALA A 54 6.37 -0.22 -3.18
C ALA A 54 5.84 -0.74 -4.53
N GLY A 55 6.29 -1.94 -4.92
CA GLY A 55 5.86 -2.61 -6.14
C GLY A 55 6.99 -2.78 -7.16
N ASP A 56 6.62 -2.94 -8.44
CA ASP A 56 7.57 -3.15 -9.53
C ASP A 56 8.42 -1.88 -9.76
N PRO A 57 9.75 -1.93 -9.57
CA PRO A 57 10.61 -0.76 -9.79
C PRO A 57 10.56 -0.18 -11.20
N ARG A 58 10.14 -0.97 -12.20
CA ARG A 58 9.97 -0.49 -13.58
C ARG A 58 8.75 0.43 -13.74
N VAL A 59 7.75 0.25 -12.88
CA VAL A 59 6.53 1.06 -12.85
C VAL A 59 6.68 2.28 -11.95
N ALA A 60 7.50 2.17 -10.90
CA ALA A 60 7.69 3.22 -9.89
C ALA A 60 7.89 4.64 -10.46
N PRO A 61 8.68 4.88 -11.54
CA PRO A 61 8.81 6.21 -12.12
C PRO A 61 7.47 6.84 -12.53
N PHE A 62 6.56 6.05 -13.12
CA PHE A 62 5.24 6.52 -13.53
C PHE A 62 4.30 6.73 -12.34
N MET A 63 4.41 5.87 -11.32
CA MET A 63 3.66 6.05 -10.08
C MET A 63 4.03 7.36 -9.40
N PHE A 64 5.33 7.63 -9.23
CA PHE A 64 5.80 8.90 -8.66
C PHE A 64 5.49 10.10 -9.55
N GLU A 65 5.58 9.98 -10.87
CA GLU A 65 5.15 11.05 -11.77
C GLU A 65 3.66 11.37 -11.59
N THR A 66 2.83 10.34 -11.46
CA THR A 66 1.39 10.53 -11.26
C THR A 66 1.10 11.16 -9.90
N LEU A 67 1.72 10.68 -8.84
CA LEU A 67 1.63 11.28 -7.51
C LEU A 67 2.08 12.74 -7.53
N HIS A 68 3.14 13.06 -8.28
CA HIS A 68 3.61 14.42 -8.43
C HIS A 68 2.59 15.31 -9.17
N ARG A 69 1.81 14.79 -10.12
CA ARG A 69 0.72 15.54 -10.75
C ARG A 69 -0.41 15.82 -9.77
N CYS A 70 -0.67 14.92 -8.83
CA CYS A 70 -1.65 15.09 -7.75
C CYS A 70 -1.12 15.83 -6.52
N ARG A 71 0.11 16.37 -6.56
CA ARG A 71 0.77 16.96 -5.36
C ARG A 71 0.01 18.14 -4.77
N ASP A 72 -0.74 18.88 -5.58
CA ASP A 72 -1.52 20.03 -5.11
C ASP A 72 -2.87 19.59 -4.50
N GLU A 73 -3.28 18.33 -4.70
CA GLU A 73 -4.48 17.74 -4.10
C GLU A 73 -4.20 17.14 -2.72
N TYR A 74 -2.97 16.75 -2.41
CA TYR A 74 -2.60 16.07 -1.16
C TYR A 74 -1.51 16.84 -0.39
N ASP A 75 -1.66 16.96 0.92
CA ASP A 75 -0.59 17.41 1.83
C ASP A 75 0.27 16.19 2.19
N ILE A 76 1.27 15.89 1.35
CA ILE A 76 2.19 14.75 1.54
C ILE A 76 3.40 15.23 2.34
N ARG A 77 3.53 14.73 3.57
CA ARG A 77 4.57 15.16 4.53
C ARG A 77 5.81 14.28 4.54
N GLY A 78 5.70 13.07 4.01
CA GLY A 78 6.81 12.13 3.95
C GLY A 78 6.48 10.93 3.08
N TRP A 79 7.51 10.21 2.64
CA TRP A 79 7.34 8.90 2.01
C TRP A 79 8.49 7.95 2.35
N THR A 80 8.21 6.66 2.25
CA THR A 80 9.19 5.59 2.51
C THR A 80 8.99 4.39 1.60
N SER A 81 10.00 3.52 1.56
CA SER A 81 9.97 2.25 0.82
C SER A 81 11.05 1.31 1.35
N HIS A 82 10.77 0.01 1.33
CA HIS A 82 11.78 -1.02 1.57
C HIS A 82 12.67 -1.29 0.35
N ASN A 83 12.24 -0.90 -0.86
CA ASN A 83 12.89 -1.32 -2.11
C ASN A 83 13.82 -0.23 -2.65
N PRO A 84 15.16 -0.41 -2.65
CA PRO A 84 16.11 0.63 -3.07
C PRO A 84 15.91 1.12 -4.51
N LYS A 85 15.38 0.27 -5.41
CA LYS A 85 15.10 0.67 -6.80
C LYS A 85 13.86 1.55 -6.89
N VAL A 86 12.86 1.33 -6.04
CA VAL A 86 11.70 2.22 -5.89
C VAL A 86 12.14 3.53 -5.24
N VAL A 87 13.00 3.47 -4.22
CA VAL A 87 13.60 4.65 -3.60
C VAL A 87 14.29 5.52 -4.65
N LYS A 88 15.16 4.93 -5.48
CA LYS A 88 15.85 5.65 -6.57
C LYS A 88 14.88 6.36 -7.53
N ALA A 89 13.71 5.78 -7.81
CA ALA A 89 12.70 6.41 -8.65
C ALA A 89 12.05 7.63 -7.96
N GLY A 90 11.65 7.48 -6.69
CA GLY A 90 10.98 8.53 -5.91
C GLY A 90 11.85 9.74 -5.63
N MET A 91 13.16 9.52 -5.46
CA MET A 91 14.17 10.59 -5.26
C MET A 91 14.20 11.65 -6.36
N ARG A 92 13.61 11.39 -7.54
CA ARG A 92 13.54 12.38 -8.63
C ARG A 92 12.50 13.46 -8.39
N ARG A 93 11.41 13.15 -7.68
CA ARG A 93 10.26 14.06 -7.48
C ARG A 93 10.03 14.43 -6.01
N PHE A 94 10.47 13.59 -5.08
CA PHE A 94 10.14 13.69 -3.66
C PHE A 94 11.37 13.52 -2.74
N ARG A 95 12.57 13.91 -3.19
CA ARG A 95 13.81 13.74 -2.42
C ARG A 95 13.69 14.26 -0.98
N ASP A 96 13.18 15.48 -0.83
CA ASP A 96 13.18 16.20 0.44
C ASP A 96 12.15 15.64 1.45
N LEU A 97 11.26 14.78 0.98
CA LEU A 97 10.23 14.13 1.77
C LEU A 97 10.58 12.66 2.09
N TYR A 98 11.76 12.17 1.69
CA TYR A 98 12.11 10.77 1.90
C TYR A 98 12.56 10.49 3.34
N HIS A 99 11.93 9.49 3.95
CA HIS A 99 12.38 8.90 5.20
C HIS A 99 12.72 7.42 4.97
N PRO A 100 13.94 6.96 5.28
CA PRO A 100 14.28 5.54 5.20
C PRO A 100 13.34 4.69 6.04
N LEU A 101 12.94 3.53 5.51
CA LEU A 101 12.16 2.57 6.28
C LEU A 101 13.02 2.08 7.45
N ARG A 102 12.46 2.11 8.66
CA ARG A 102 13.07 1.56 9.86
C ARG A 102 12.07 0.66 10.56
N PHE A 103 12.53 -0.45 11.08
CA PHE A 103 11.77 -1.25 12.03
C PHE A 103 11.85 -0.60 13.42
N ARG A 104 10.93 -0.95 14.31
CA ARG A 104 10.93 -0.46 15.71
C ARG A 104 12.24 -0.77 16.41
N ASP A 105 12.71 -2.00 16.25
CA ASP A 105 13.95 -2.51 16.79
C ASP A 105 14.44 -3.70 15.95
N THR A 106 15.64 -4.19 16.28
CA THR A 106 16.26 -5.33 15.61
C THR A 106 15.49 -6.64 15.83
N ALA A 107 14.70 -6.77 16.90
CA ALA A 107 13.91 -7.98 17.13
C ALA A 107 12.73 -8.06 16.14
N VAL A 108 12.05 -6.94 15.87
CA VAL A 108 11.02 -6.87 14.81
C VAL A 108 11.64 -7.17 13.45
N GLU A 109 12.78 -6.55 13.12
CA GLU A 109 13.46 -6.76 11.84
C GLU A 109 13.78 -8.24 11.61
N ARG A 110 14.46 -8.88 12.57
CA ARG A 110 14.80 -10.31 12.49
C ARG A 110 13.58 -11.23 12.45
N GLY A 111 12.53 -10.91 13.21
CA GLY A 111 11.28 -11.67 13.21
C GLY A 111 10.59 -11.63 11.83
N VAL A 112 10.51 -10.45 11.22
CA VAL A 112 9.99 -10.28 9.86
C VAL A 112 10.85 -11.03 8.83
N GLU A 113 12.18 -10.96 8.94
CA GLU A 113 13.09 -11.70 8.06
C GLU A 113 12.90 -13.23 8.18
N ALA A 114 12.76 -13.74 9.39
CA ALA A 114 12.52 -15.17 9.64
C ALA A 114 11.17 -15.63 9.07
N LEU A 115 10.11 -14.84 9.24
CA LEU A 115 8.80 -15.11 8.63
C LEU A 115 8.88 -15.05 7.11
N MET A 116 9.56 -14.06 6.53
CA MET A 116 9.77 -13.97 5.09
C MET A 116 10.54 -15.18 4.54
N ALA A 117 11.53 -15.69 5.27
CA ALA A 117 12.27 -16.90 4.91
C ALA A 117 11.38 -18.15 4.97
N ARG A 118 10.59 -18.31 6.06
CA ARG A 118 9.66 -19.43 6.26
C ARG A 118 8.60 -19.50 5.17
N TYR A 119 7.95 -18.37 4.87
CA TYR A 119 6.87 -18.31 3.89
C TYR A 119 7.39 -18.16 2.45
N GLN A 120 8.70 -17.91 2.26
CA GLN A 120 9.33 -17.64 0.97
C GLN A 120 8.61 -16.57 0.14
N ARG A 121 8.09 -15.54 0.82
CA ARG A 121 7.30 -14.45 0.22
C ARG A 121 7.66 -13.12 0.86
N LYS A 122 7.17 -12.02 0.28
CA LYS A 122 7.30 -10.68 0.83
C LYS A 122 5.96 -10.18 1.38
N PRO A 123 5.95 -9.41 2.49
CA PRO A 123 4.75 -8.80 3.01
C PRO A 123 4.06 -7.91 1.97
N MET A 124 2.74 -7.82 2.05
CA MET A 124 1.98 -6.83 1.29
C MET A 124 2.34 -5.41 1.73
N SER A 125 2.05 -4.44 0.87
CA SER A 125 2.38 -3.03 1.15
C SER A 125 1.67 -2.48 2.39
N GLY A 126 0.45 -2.94 2.69
CA GLY A 126 -0.25 -2.58 3.93
C GLY A 126 0.51 -3.03 5.17
N THR A 127 1.04 -4.26 5.19
CA THR A 127 1.80 -4.80 6.32
C THR A 127 3.14 -4.11 6.49
N TYR A 128 3.86 -3.81 5.41
CA TYR A 128 5.04 -2.96 5.51
C TYR A 128 4.73 -1.54 5.99
N ALA A 129 3.57 -0.99 5.64
CA ALA A 129 3.12 0.30 6.13
C ALA A 129 2.83 0.26 7.64
N VAL A 130 2.27 -0.85 8.16
CA VAL A 130 2.14 -1.08 9.60
C VAL A 130 3.51 -1.16 10.27
N LEU A 131 4.46 -1.90 9.69
CA LEU A 131 5.84 -1.98 10.18
C LEU A 131 6.53 -0.60 10.19
N ALA A 132 6.29 0.23 9.15
CA ALA A 132 6.79 1.59 9.07
C ALA A 132 6.17 2.49 10.14
N ALA A 133 4.86 2.43 10.35
CA ALA A 133 4.17 3.18 11.40
C ALA A 133 4.72 2.82 12.79
N HIS A 134 4.91 1.53 13.05
CA HIS A 134 5.51 1.03 14.28
C HIS A 134 6.95 1.52 14.46
N GLY A 135 7.77 1.46 13.41
CA GLY A 135 9.13 2.00 13.42
C GLY A 135 9.20 3.52 13.64
N LEU A 136 8.16 4.26 13.26
CA LEU A 136 8.01 5.70 13.49
C LEU A 136 7.44 6.04 14.88
N GLY A 137 7.24 5.02 15.71
CA GLY A 137 6.86 5.10 17.12
C GLY A 137 5.37 4.94 17.39
N ALA A 138 4.54 4.63 16.39
CA ALA A 138 3.12 4.42 16.62
C ALA A 138 2.89 3.28 17.62
N ARG A 139 2.09 3.54 18.65
CA ARG A 139 1.66 2.55 19.66
C ARG A 139 0.21 2.10 19.46
N HIS A 140 -0.55 2.85 18.67
CA HIS A 140 -1.93 2.54 18.31
C HIS A 140 -2.13 2.76 16.82
N VAL A 141 -2.35 1.67 16.09
CA VAL A 141 -2.59 1.69 14.64
C VAL A 141 -3.99 1.17 14.31
N LEU A 142 -4.69 1.95 13.51
CA LEU A 142 -5.96 1.56 12.88
C LEU A 142 -5.69 1.12 11.45
N VAL A 143 -6.07 -0.09 11.08
CA VAL A 143 -5.93 -0.58 9.71
C VAL A 143 -7.23 -0.35 8.92
N ALA A 144 -7.09 0.25 7.75
CA ALA A 144 -8.17 0.55 6.82
C ALA A 144 -7.82 0.04 5.41
N GLY A 145 -8.80 -0.45 4.64
CA GLY A 145 -8.55 -0.89 3.25
C GLY A 145 -7.54 -2.04 3.12
N MET A 146 -7.31 -2.80 4.20
CA MET A 146 -6.41 -3.95 4.24
C MET A 146 -7.23 -5.25 4.17
N ASP A 147 -7.68 -5.59 2.98
CA ASP A 147 -8.61 -6.72 2.75
C ASP A 147 -7.91 -8.03 2.37
N LEU A 148 -6.57 -8.07 2.40
CA LEU A 148 -5.76 -9.24 1.99
C LEU A 148 -6.16 -9.85 0.64
N TYR A 149 -6.72 -9.03 -0.26
CA TYR A 149 -7.28 -9.45 -1.56
C TYR A 149 -8.47 -10.43 -1.46
N SER A 150 -9.23 -10.34 -0.38
CA SER A 150 -10.49 -11.08 -0.17
C SER A 150 -11.70 -10.14 -0.25
N GLY A 151 -12.91 -10.70 -0.37
CA GLY A 151 -14.15 -9.93 -0.20
C GLY A 151 -14.64 -9.13 -1.42
N GLY A 152 -14.21 -9.47 -2.64
CA GLY A 152 -14.73 -8.87 -3.87
C GLY A 152 -13.68 -8.07 -4.65
N ALA A 153 -14.01 -6.84 -5.06
CA ALA A 153 -13.13 -6.00 -5.85
C ALA A 153 -11.82 -5.69 -5.11
N ARG A 154 -10.69 -5.92 -5.77
CA ARG A 154 -9.35 -5.76 -5.18
C ARG A 154 -9.02 -4.34 -4.69
N TYR A 155 -9.60 -3.34 -5.34
CA TYR A 155 -9.37 -1.93 -5.03
C TYR A 155 -10.70 -1.19 -4.95
N LEU A 156 -10.72 -0.09 -4.19
CA LEU A 156 -11.86 0.83 -4.13
C LEU A 156 -11.99 1.71 -5.38
N PHE A 157 -11.04 1.63 -6.30
CA PHE A 157 -11.05 2.35 -7.58
C PHE A 157 -10.97 1.39 -8.76
N THR A 158 -11.44 1.84 -9.92
CA THR A 158 -11.29 1.12 -11.19
C THR A 158 -9.95 1.49 -11.84
N PRO A 159 -9.00 0.55 -12.04
CA PRO A 159 -7.73 0.92 -12.62
C PRO A 159 -7.82 1.22 -14.12
N GLY A 160 -7.12 2.26 -14.55
CA GLY A 160 -7.05 2.68 -15.95
C GLY A 160 -6.26 1.74 -16.86
N ARG A 161 -6.07 2.16 -18.11
CA ARG A 161 -5.50 1.34 -19.19
C ARG A 161 -4.03 0.98 -18.98
N HIS A 162 -3.19 1.90 -18.51
CA HIS A 162 -1.77 1.65 -18.25
C HIS A 162 -1.59 0.67 -17.10
N HIS A 163 -2.30 0.89 -16.00
CA HIS A 163 -2.33 -0.02 -14.87
C HIS A 163 -2.79 -1.42 -15.30
N ARG A 164 -3.94 -1.55 -15.96
CA ARG A 164 -4.45 -2.87 -16.42
C ARG A 164 -3.49 -3.58 -17.37
N ALA A 165 -2.83 -2.87 -18.28
CA ALA A 165 -1.89 -3.48 -19.23
C ALA A 165 -0.56 -3.91 -18.60
N LEU A 166 -0.21 -3.35 -17.44
CA LEU A 166 1.04 -3.61 -16.72
C LEU A 166 0.80 -4.36 -15.40
N MET A 167 -0.43 -4.69 -15.06
CA MET A 167 -0.74 -5.68 -14.03
C MET A 167 -1.15 -6.97 -14.74
N GLN A 168 -1.08 -8.12 -14.05
CA GLN A 168 -1.45 -9.38 -14.70
C GLN A 168 -2.94 -9.31 -15.16
N PRO A 169 -3.27 -9.80 -16.36
CA PRO A 169 -4.66 -9.88 -16.80
C PRO A 169 -5.52 -10.59 -15.74
N GLY A 170 -6.67 -10.03 -15.40
CA GLY A 170 -7.57 -10.60 -14.38
C GLY A 170 -7.25 -10.21 -12.92
N MET A 171 -6.13 -9.55 -12.61
CA MET A 171 -5.74 -9.19 -11.23
C MET A 171 -6.76 -8.39 -10.42
N ALA A 172 -7.65 -7.65 -11.09
CA ALA A 172 -8.69 -6.87 -10.41
C ALA A 172 -9.83 -7.74 -9.88
N ALA A 173 -10.02 -8.93 -10.47
CA ALA A 173 -11.05 -9.92 -10.14
C ALA A 173 -10.48 -11.20 -9.52
N SER A 174 -9.17 -11.45 -9.63
CA SER A 174 -8.49 -12.56 -8.96
C SER A 174 -7.92 -12.13 -7.60
N GLY A 175 -7.90 -13.07 -6.65
CA GLY A 175 -7.34 -12.89 -5.32
C GLY A 175 -5.82 -12.58 -5.32
N PRO A 176 -5.10 -12.86 -4.22
CA PRO A 176 -3.67 -12.61 -4.17
C PRO A 176 -2.95 -13.30 -5.34
N ASP A 177 -1.96 -12.62 -5.94
CA ASP A 177 -1.00 -13.32 -6.79
C ASP A 177 -0.17 -14.21 -5.87
N ALA A 178 -0.50 -15.51 -5.84
CA ALA A 178 0.11 -16.50 -4.95
C ALA A 178 1.64 -16.66 -5.16
N HIS A 179 2.16 -16.20 -6.31
CA HIS A 179 3.61 -16.14 -6.53
C HIS A 179 4.27 -14.95 -5.83
N LEU A 180 3.54 -13.87 -5.58
CA LEU A 180 4.08 -12.64 -4.99
C LEU A 180 3.73 -12.46 -3.51
N HIS A 181 2.52 -12.83 -3.11
CA HIS A 181 2.00 -12.59 -1.77
C HIS A 181 1.38 -13.84 -1.17
N ASN A 182 1.47 -13.93 0.16
CA ASN A 182 0.79 -14.94 0.95
C ASN A 182 0.08 -14.22 2.12
N PRO A 183 -1.27 -14.17 2.14
CA PRO A 183 -2.01 -13.57 3.26
C PRO A 183 -1.60 -14.09 4.64
N ASP A 184 -1.20 -15.35 4.75
CA ASP A 184 -0.77 -15.95 6.02
C ASP A 184 0.56 -15.38 6.52
N LEU A 185 1.45 -14.94 5.61
CA LEU A 185 2.65 -14.21 6.01
C LEU A 185 2.28 -12.87 6.65
N ASP A 186 1.35 -12.14 6.02
CA ASP A 186 0.88 -10.86 6.56
C ASP A 186 0.23 -11.05 7.93
N ARG A 187 -0.61 -12.07 8.10
CA ARG A 187 -1.23 -12.41 9.38
C ARG A 187 -0.19 -12.77 10.44
N ALA A 188 0.78 -13.64 10.11
CA ALA A 188 1.84 -14.03 11.04
C ALA A 188 2.69 -12.82 11.50
N ILE A 189 2.92 -11.84 10.63
CA ILE A 189 3.61 -10.60 11.01
C ILE A 189 2.76 -9.76 11.97
N LEU A 190 1.45 -9.62 11.70
CA LEU A 190 0.55 -8.87 12.58
C LEU A 190 0.40 -9.56 13.95
N GLU A 191 0.30 -10.89 14.00
CA GLU A 191 0.32 -11.69 15.24
C GLU A 191 1.62 -11.50 16.02
N MET A 192 2.77 -11.55 15.34
CA MET A 192 4.07 -11.29 15.96
C MET A 192 4.14 -9.89 16.57
N LEU A 193 3.59 -8.88 15.89
CA LEU A 193 3.53 -7.51 16.42
C LEU A 193 2.61 -7.40 17.64
N LEU A 194 1.44 -8.04 17.61
CA LEU A 194 0.50 -8.06 18.74
C LEU A 194 1.08 -8.75 19.97
N ALA A 195 1.79 -9.87 19.78
CA ALA A 195 2.39 -10.66 20.85
C ALA A 195 3.45 -9.89 21.67
N ARG A 196 4.01 -8.80 21.12
CA ARG A 196 4.96 -7.94 21.83
C ARG A 196 4.33 -7.06 22.90
N GLY A 197 3.05 -6.73 22.76
CA GLY A 197 2.31 -5.88 23.71
C GLY A 197 2.62 -4.37 23.63
N ASP A 198 3.52 -3.93 22.76
CA ASP A 198 3.88 -2.51 22.58
C ASP A 198 3.12 -1.81 21.45
N LEU A 199 2.25 -2.54 20.74
CA LEU A 199 1.43 -2.05 19.63
C LEU A 199 0.00 -2.57 19.74
N ARG A 200 -0.97 -1.65 19.78
CA ARG A 200 -2.39 -1.94 19.59
C ARG A 200 -2.73 -1.83 18.11
N LEU A 201 -3.29 -2.91 17.54
CA LEU A 201 -3.83 -2.93 16.17
C LEU A 201 -5.34 -3.14 16.19
N GLU A 202 -6.07 -2.33 15.43
CA GLU A 202 -7.53 -2.46 15.30
C GLU A 202 -7.96 -2.23 13.85
N ARG A 203 -9.04 -2.87 13.43
CA ARG A 203 -9.64 -2.62 12.10
C ARG A 203 -10.67 -1.52 12.16
N THR A 204 -10.80 -0.75 11.09
CA THR A 204 -11.80 0.34 10.98
C THR A 204 -13.13 -0.10 10.38
N ALA A 205 -13.16 -1.21 9.65
CA ALA A 205 -14.36 -1.74 9.00
C ALA A 205 -14.90 -2.98 9.73
N ALA A 206 -16.23 -3.07 9.83
CA ALA A 206 -16.92 -4.20 10.46
C ALA A 206 -16.74 -5.49 9.66
N GLN A 207 -16.77 -5.40 8.33
CA GLN A 207 -16.43 -6.47 7.41
C GLN A 207 -14.98 -6.28 6.97
N SER A 208 -14.11 -7.23 7.31
CA SER A 208 -12.68 -7.16 7.00
C SER A 208 -12.10 -8.56 6.98
N ALA A 209 -11.10 -8.78 6.13
CA ALA A 209 -10.30 -10.01 6.09
C ALA A 209 -9.54 -10.30 7.40
N LEU A 210 -9.40 -9.29 8.25
CA LEU A 210 -8.67 -9.35 9.51
C LEU A 210 -9.62 -9.43 10.71
N ALA A 211 -10.90 -9.76 10.51
CA ALA A 211 -11.92 -9.67 11.56
C ALA A 211 -11.73 -10.64 12.74
N ASP A 212 -11.09 -11.78 12.49
CA ASP A 212 -10.74 -12.80 13.48
C ASP A 212 -9.40 -12.55 14.17
N LEU A 213 -8.55 -11.69 13.60
CA LEU A 213 -7.26 -11.32 14.17
C LEU A 213 -7.29 -9.98 14.92
N LEU A 214 -8.00 -8.99 14.38
CA LEU A 214 -7.99 -7.61 14.88
C LEU A 214 -9.37 -7.21 15.41
N PRO A 215 -9.45 -6.65 16.64
CA PRO A 215 -10.70 -6.10 17.14
C PRO A 215 -11.14 -4.90 16.31
N LEU A 216 -12.46 -4.70 16.24
CA LEU A 216 -13.04 -3.51 15.62
C LEU A 216 -12.79 -2.30 16.50
N ALA A 217 -12.25 -1.23 15.91
CA ALA A 217 -12.04 0.03 16.62
C ALA A 217 -13.37 0.62 17.10
N ALA A 218 -13.40 1.06 18.36
CA ALA A 218 -14.52 1.83 18.91
C ALA A 218 -14.63 3.19 18.22
N ALA A 219 -15.84 3.73 18.16
CA ALA A 219 -16.02 5.14 17.83
C ALA A 219 -15.42 5.98 18.97
N ARG A 220 -14.68 7.03 18.61
CA ARG A 220 -14.06 7.97 19.52
C ARG A 220 -14.73 9.33 19.40
N GLU A 221 -14.74 10.10 20.48
CA GLU A 221 -15.15 11.49 20.46
C GLU A 221 -14.14 12.34 19.68
N GLY A 222 -14.65 13.33 18.93
CA GLY A 222 -13.86 14.25 18.14
C GLY A 222 -14.39 14.42 16.72
N ALA A 223 -13.73 15.29 15.95
CA ALA A 223 -14.08 15.50 14.55
C ALA A 223 -13.74 14.26 13.72
N ALA A 224 -14.78 13.56 13.24
CA ALA A 224 -14.62 12.47 12.29
C ALA A 224 -13.93 12.96 11.01
N LEU A 225 -13.18 12.07 10.36
CA LEU A 225 -12.68 12.33 9.02
C LEU A 225 -13.85 12.39 8.03
N ASP A 226 -13.93 13.47 7.25
CA ASP A 226 -14.99 13.74 6.29
C ASP A 226 -14.54 13.31 4.88
N SER A 227 -15.21 12.31 4.30
CA SER A 227 -14.94 11.86 2.92
C SER A 227 -15.50 12.87 1.95
N ARG A 228 -14.64 13.43 1.09
CA ARG A 228 -15.04 14.42 0.09
C ARG A 228 -14.70 13.96 -1.31
N PRO A 229 -15.61 14.15 -2.30
CA PRO A 229 -15.30 13.88 -3.70
C PRO A 229 -14.07 14.64 -4.17
N ARG A 230 -13.28 14.00 -5.03
CA ARG A 230 -12.18 14.66 -5.74
C ARG A 230 -12.70 15.33 -7.00
N ALA A 231 -12.23 16.55 -7.26
CA ALA A 231 -12.67 17.30 -8.44
C ALA A 231 -12.17 16.69 -9.75
N ASN A 232 -10.91 16.23 -9.78
CA ASN A 232 -10.26 15.68 -10.97
C ASN A 232 -9.51 14.38 -10.63
N PRO A 233 -10.20 13.30 -10.26
CA PRO A 233 -9.53 12.06 -9.88
C PRO A 233 -8.79 11.46 -11.08
N VAL A 234 -7.55 11.04 -10.85
CA VAL A 234 -6.80 10.20 -11.77
C VAL A 234 -7.04 8.74 -11.42
N ASP A 235 -7.13 7.86 -12.41
CA ASP A 235 -7.35 6.42 -12.21
C ASP A 235 -6.24 5.56 -12.84
N ASP A 236 -5.23 6.21 -13.42
CA ASP A 236 -4.19 5.56 -14.21
C ASP A 236 -2.82 6.21 -14.04
N TRP A 237 -1.78 5.44 -14.36
CA TRP A 237 -0.42 5.96 -14.32
C TRP A 237 -0.16 6.89 -15.50
N ALA A 238 0.61 7.95 -15.23
CA ALA A 238 1.13 8.87 -16.21
C ALA A 238 1.75 8.13 -17.41
N GLY A 239 1.43 8.61 -18.62
CA GLY A 239 1.94 8.04 -19.86
C GLY A 239 3.46 8.17 -20.03
N TRP A 240 4.09 9.06 -19.27
CA TRP A 240 5.49 9.45 -19.38
C TRP A 240 6.08 9.67 -18.00
N ALA A 241 7.38 9.37 -17.83
CA ALA A 241 8.16 9.75 -16.66
C ALA A 241 9.46 10.40 -17.16
N GLY A 242 9.51 11.73 -17.18
CA GLY A 242 10.50 12.47 -17.97
C GLY A 242 10.40 12.11 -19.45
N VAL A 243 11.52 11.75 -20.09
CA VAL A 243 11.56 11.34 -21.50
C VAL A 243 11.18 9.88 -21.76
N TYR A 244 10.86 9.11 -20.71
CA TYR A 244 10.57 7.68 -20.83
C TYR A 244 9.07 7.41 -20.98
N PRO A 245 8.58 6.91 -22.14
CA PRO A 245 7.16 6.58 -22.32
C PRO A 245 6.82 5.22 -21.71
N ILE A 246 5.67 5.12 -21.05
CA ILE A 246 5.16 3.87 -20.48
C ILE A 246 4.87 2.81 -21.56
N ALA A 247 4.65 3.24 -22.80
CA ALA A 247 4.50 2.35 -23.95
C ALA A 247 5.73 1.46 -24.15
N LEU A 248 6.94 1.99 -23.92
CA LEU A 248 8.18 1.23 -24.04
C LEU A 248 8.23 0.11 -22.99
N LEU A 249 7.82 0.38 -21.75
CA LEU A 249 7.72 -0.66 -20.72
C LEU A 249 6.73 -1.77 -21.11
N LYS A 250 5.58 -1.40 -21.69
CA LYS A 250 4.59 -2.37 -22.18
C LYS A 250 5.17 -3.25 -23.29
N LEU A 251 5.91 -2.67 -24.24
CA LEU A 251 6.58 -3.41 -25.31
C LEU A 251 7.62 -4.38 -24.75
N LEU A 252 8.48 -3.93 -23.83
CA LEU A 252 9.49 -4.79 -23.20
C LEU A 252 8.86 -5.97 -22.45
N ARG A 253 7.74 -5.76 -21.75
CA ARG A 253 7.02 -6.84 -21.07
C ARG A 253 6.39 -7.85 -22.03
N ARG A 254 5.81 -7.38 -23.13
CA ARG A 254 5.28 -8.26 -24.19
C ARG A 254 6.40 -9.09 -24.82
N GLY A 255 7.52 -8.46 -25.15
CA GLY A 255 8.71 -9.16 -25.66
C GLY A 255 9.23 -10.21 -24.68
N ALA A 256 9.32 -9.89 -23.39
CA ALA A 256 9.74 -10.85 -22.36
C ALA A 256 8.75 -12.01 -22.17
N ALA A 257 7.44 -11.76 -22.30
CA ALA A 257 6.41 -12.79 -22.25
C ALA A 257 6.49 -13.73 -23.47
N LEU A 258 6.62 -13.16 -24.68
CA LEU A 258 6.81 -13.92 -25.92
C LEU A 258 8.07 -14.79 -25.85
N ARG A 259 9.18 -14.21 -25.40
CA ARG A 259 10.44 -14.95 -25.20
C ARG A 259 10.24 -16.15 -24.26
N ARG A 260 9.61 -15.94 -23.09
CA ARG A 260 9.32 -17.05 -22.16
C ARG A 260 8.39 -18.10 -22.76
N GLY A 261 7.43 -17.71 -23.61
CA GLY A 261 6.56 -18.63 -24.33
C GLY A 261 7.30 -19.47 -25.38
N LEU A 262 8.25 -18.87 -26.10
CA LEU A 262 9.09 -19.55 -27.08
C LEU A 262 10.09 -20.51 -26.41
N PHE A 263 10.75 -20.09 -25.33
CA PHE A 263 11.70 -20.94 -24.60
C PHE A 263 11.03 -21.98 -23.68
N ARG A 264 9.73 -21.86 -23.37
CA ARG A 264 8.94 -22.97 -22.79
C ARG A 264 8.49 -24.00 -23.83
N ARG A 265 8.65 -23.72 -25.12
CA ARG A 265 8.27 -24.60 -26.25
C ARG A 265 9.47 -25.16 -27.04
N GLY A 266 10.69 -25.09 -26.49
CA GLY A 266 11.89 -25.77 -27.05
C GLY A 266 12.07 -27.18 -26.48
N PRO A 267 12.60 -28.14 -27.26
CA PRO A 267 12.16 -29.54 -27.24
C PRO A 267 12.77 -30.34 -26.10
N GLY A 268 11.94 -31.07 -25.36
CA GLY A 268 12.42 -31.99 -24.34
C GLY A 268 11.30 -32.77 -23.65
N ARG A 269 11.00 -33.94 -24.23
CA ARG A 269 10.31 -35.12 -23.66
C ARG A 269 8.79 -35.07 -23.56
#